data_AF-A0AA38UH16-F1
#
_entry.id   AF-A0AA38UH16-F1
#
_cell.length_a   1.000
_cell.length_b   1.000
_cell.length_c   1.000
_cell.angle_alpha   90.00
_cell.angle_beta   90.00
_cell.angle_gamma   90.00
#
_symmetry.space_group_name_H-M   'P 1'
#
loop_
_entity.id
_entity.type
_entity.pdbx_description
1 polymer ?
#
loop_
_entity_poly.entity_id
_entity_poly.type
_entity_poly.pdbx_seq_one_letter_code
_entity_poly.pdbx_strand_id
1 'polypeptide(L)'
;MEAVQACTFQGTGRIPFIASGIIWAEYIDLTYDHREHTKHHSKHYKYKINITEVLPDDAQRTMYATFKGSFSTTTRGQYKAVCTGGETDDD
;
A
#
# COMPACT_ATOMS: atom_id res chain seq x y z
N MET A 1 34.90 -23.93 7.70
CA MET A 1 33.48 -23.88 7.28
C MET A 1 32.99 -22.50 7.69
N GLU A 2 33.01 -21.54 6.77
CA GLU A 2 32.63 -20.15 7.07
C GLU A 2 31.11 -20.04 7.01
N ALA A 3 30.48 -19.78 8.16
CA ALA A 3 29.04 -19.59 8.24
C ALA A 3 28.74 -18.12 7.97
N VAL A 4 27.98 -17.82 6.90
CA VAL A 4 27.39 -16.49 6.72
C VAL A 4 26.43 -16.24 7.88
N GLN A 5 26.83 -15.37 8.81
CA GLN A 5 26.17 -15.25 10.10
C GLN A 5 24.98 -14.27 10.09
N ALA A 6 24.99 -13.28 9.20
CA ALA A 6 23.94 -12.27 9.11
C ALA A 6 23.85 -11.67 7.70
N CYS A 7 22.63 -11.44 7.23
CA CYS A 7 22.34 -10.68 6.02
C CYS A 7 21.46 -9.48 6.37
N THR A 8 21.87 -8.28 5.95
CA THR A 8 21.06 -7.06 6.08
C THR A 8 20.28 -6.84 4.79
N PHE A 9 18.96 -6.93 4.86
CA PHE A 9 18.08 -6.65 3.73
C PHE A 9 17.52 -5.24 3.86
N GLN A 10 17.61 -4.43 2.80
CA GLN A 10 16.86 -3.18 2.73
C GLN A 10 15.54 -3.47 2.02
N GLY A 11 14.43 -3.38 2.78
CA GLY A 11 13.09 -3.51 2.21
C GLY A 11 12.48 -2.14 1.99
N THR A 12 11.80 -1.99 0.85
CA THR A 12 10.90 -0.87 0.59
C THR A 12 9.51 -1.43 0.38
N GLY A 13 8.49 -0.74 0.90
CA GLY A 13 7.11 -1.16 0.79
C GLY A 13 6.15 0.02 0.78
N ARG A 14 4.91 -0.25 0.39
CA ARG A 14 3.83 0.73 0.34
C ARG A 14 2.60 0.19 1.06
N ILE A 15 2.01 0.99 1.94
CA ILE A 15 0.77 0.68 2.65
C ILE A 15 -0.34 1.55 2.05
N PRO A 16 -1.38 0.97 1.44
CA PRO A 16 -2.54 1.72 0.97
C PRO A 16 -3.50 2.04 2.13
N PHE A 17 -4.00 3.27 2.17
CA PHE A 17 -5.12 3.69 2.99
C PHE A 17 -6.26 4.11 2.05
N ILE A 18 -7.39 3.41 2.15
CA ILE A 18 -8.57 3.65 1.30
C ILE A 18 -9.62 4.36 2.15
N ALA A 19 -9.95 5.61 1.80
CA ALA A 19 -10.90 6.41 2.56
C ALA A 19 -12.34 5.94 2.32
N SER A 20 -13.14 5.69 3.36
CA SER A 20 -14.54 5.28 3.27
C SER A 20 -15.44 6.07 4.23
N GLY A 21 -16.73 6.17 3.92
CA GLY A 21 -17.74 6.77 4.80
C GLY A 21 -18.24 8.12 4.33
N ILE A 22 -18.70 8.93 5.28
CA ILE A 22 -19.40 10.17 5.00
C ILE A 22 -18.49 11.37 5.25
N ILE A 23 -18.46 12.29 4.29
CA ILE A 23 -17.87 13.62 4.44
C ILE A 23 -18.98 14.68 4.43
N TRP A 24 -18.69 15.83 5.03
CA TRP A 24 -19.57 17.00 5.01
C TRP A 24 -18.92 18.09 4.16
N ALA A 25 -19.59 18.47 3.08
CA ALA A 25 -19.21 19.63 2.28
C ALA A 25 -19.95 20.85 2.81
N GLU A 26 -19.21 21.87 3.22
CA GLU A 26 -19.76 23.14 3.71
C GLU A 26 -19.47 24.24 2.70
N TYR A 27 -20.51 24.99 2.35
CA TYR A 27 -20.45 26.11 1.41
C TYR A 27 -20.70 27.41 2.16
N ILE A 28 -20.01 28.47 1.74
CA ILE A 28 -20.20 29.82 2.29
C ILE A 28 -21.58 30.36 1.89
N ASP A 29 -21.99 30.09 0.65
CA ASP A 29 -23.28 30.51 0.11
C ASP A 29 -24.26 29.35 -0.01
N LEU A 30 -25.56 29.67 0.02
CA LEU A 30 -26.64 28.73 -0.25
C LEU A 30 -26.51 28.15 -1.66
N THR A 31 -26.19 26.87 -1.75
CA THR A 31 -26.11 26.15 -3.02
C THR A 31 -27.27 25.16 -3.18
N TYR A 32 -27.43 24.63 -4.37
CA TYR A 32 -28.42 23.60 -4.72
C TYR A 32 -27.71 22.26 -4.94
N ASP A 33 -28.42 21.15 -4.72
CA ASP A 33 -27.90 19.84 -5.12
C ASP A 33 -27.95 19.71 -6.65
N HIS A 34 -26.82 19.39 -7.28
CA HIS A 34 -26.75 19.21 -8.73
C HIS A 34 -27.47 17.94 -9.21
N ARG A 35 -27.70 16.95 -8.33
CA ARG A 35 -28.46 15.73 -8.64
C ARG A 35 -29.96 15.98 -8.71
N GLU A 36 -30.41 17.09 -8.13
CA GLU A 36 -31.79 17.53 -8.22
C GLU A 36 -31.91 18.38 -9.50
N HIS A 37 -32.35 17.75 -10.59
CA HIS A 37 -32.54 18.37 -11.91
C HIS A 37 -33.62 19.48 -11.94
N THR A 38 -34.12 19.93 -10.79
CA THR A 38 -35.17 20.94 -10.64
C THR A 38 -34.67 22.06 -9.72
N LYS A 39 -34.56 23.29 -10.26
CA LYS A 39 -34.16 24.51 -9.53
C LYS A 39 -35.15 24.97 -8.43
N HIS A 40 -36.08 24.11 -8.03
CA HIS A 40 -37.21 24.43 -7.15
C HIS A 40 -37.08 23.89 -5.72
N HIS A 41 -35.94 23.31 -5.37
CA HIS A 41 -35.73 22.67 -4.06
C HIS A 41 -34.88 23.51 -3.10
N SER A 42 -34.96 23.10 -1.82
CA SER A 42 -34.32 23.74 -0.67
C SER A 42 -32.82 23.90 -0.87
N LYS A 43 -32.33 25.13 -0.74
CA LYS A 43 -30.89 25.40 -0.74
C LYS A 43 -30.31 25.05 0.62
N HIS A 44 -29.09 24.52 0.65
CA HIS A 44 -28.40 24.17 1.88
C HIS A 44 -26.98 24.72 1.89
N TYR A 45 -26.46 24.98 3.10
CA TYR A 45 -25.05 25.32 3.31
C TYR A 45 -24.19 24.06 3.50
N LYS A 46 -24.79 22.94 3.89
CA LYS A 46 -24.06 21.71 4.25
C LYS A 46 -24.68 20.49 3.58
N TYR A 47 -23.84 19.67 2.99
CA TYR A 47 -24.23 18.44 2.31
C TYR A 47 -23.49 17.25 2.87
N LYS A 48 -24.24 16.19 3.12
CA LYS A 48 -23.73 14.89 3.53
C LYS A 48 -23.40 14.08 2.28
N ILE A 49 -22.14 13.70 2.11
CA ILE A 49 -21.67 12.98 0.92
C ILE A 49 -21.09 11.65 1.35
N ASN A 50 -21.64 10.54 0.83
CA ASN A 50 -21.03 9.23 0.99
C ASN A 50 -19.91 9.05 -0.06
N ILE A 51 -18.65 9.02 0.37
CA ILE A 51 -17.51 9.04 -0.54
C ILE A 51 -17.43 7.77 -1.40
N THR A 52 -17.93 6.64 -0.92
CA THR A 52 -17.98 5.37 -1.68
C THR A 52 -18.97 5.43 -2.85
N GLU A 53 -19.98 6.29 -2.77
CA GLU A 53 -20.98 6.45 -3.84
C GLU A 53 -20.51 7.43 -4.91
N VAL A 54 -19.83 8.52 -4.51
CA VAL A 54 -19.35 9.55 -5.45
C VAL A 54 -18.02 9.19 -6.11
N LEU A 55 -17.17 8.44 -5.42
CA LEU A 55 -15.88 7.95 -5.92
C LEU A 55 -15.86 6.42 -5.74
N PRO A 56 -16.58 5.67 -6.59
CA PRO A 56 -16.73 4.22 -6.44
C PRO A 56 -15.44 3.46 -6.72
N ASP A 57 -14.51 4.05 -7.47
CA ASP A 57 -13.17 3.49 -7.68
C ASP A 57 -12.28 3.76 -6.47
N ASP A 58 -11.82 2.69 -5.82
CA ASP A 58 -10.91 2.74 -4.69
C ASP A 58 -9.62 3.50 -5.01
N ALA A 59 -9.14 3.46 -6.26
CA ALA A 59 -7.93 4.19 -6.65
C ALA A 59 -8.07 5.71 -6.46
N GLN A 60 -9.29 6.26 -6.58
CA GLN A 60 -9.57 7.68 -6.38
C GLN A 60 -9.60 8.08 -4.89
N ARG A 61 -9.73 7.10 -3.99
CA ARG A 61 -9.80 7.26 -2.52
C ARG A 61 -8.59 6.70 -1.80
N THR A 62 -7.58 6.24 -2.55
CA THR A 62 -6.38 5.60 -2.00
C THR A 62 -5.25 6.61 -1.85
N MET A 63 -4.67 6.66 -0.66
CA MET A 63 -3.35 7.27 -0.43
C MET A 63 -2.35 6.20 -0.01
N TYR A 64 -1.07 6.41 -0.29
CA TYR A 64 -0.02 5.45 0.01
C TYR A 64 0.99 6.04 0.98
N ALA A 65 1.27 5.33 2.08
CA ALA A 65 2.48 5.56 2.85
C ALA A 65 3.60 4.67 2.30
N THR A 66 4.73 5.26 1.97
CA THR A 66 5.93 4.51 1.57
C THR A 66 6.84 4.37 2.79
N PHE A 67 7.34 3.16 3.05
CA PHE A 67 8.32 2.93 4.09
C PHE A 67 9.59 2.30 3.50
N LYS A 68 10.72 2.66 4.10
CA LYS A 68 12.03 2.06 3.84
C LYS A 68 12.61 1.62 5.17
N GLY A 69 12.99 0.34 5.26
CA GLY A 69 13.49 -0.25 6.50
C GLY A 69 14.61 -1.25 6.25
N SER A 70 15.50 -1.39 7.23
CA SER A 70 16.46 -2.48 7.29
C SER A 70 15.86 -3.64 8.07
N PHE A 71 15.90 -4.83 7.46
CA PHE A 71 15.53 -6.09 8.08
C PHE A 71 16.81 -6.88 8.31
N SER A 72 17.06 -7.27 9.56
CA SER A 72 18.14 -8.19 9.91
C SER A 72 17.56 -9.58 10.07
N THR A 73 18.09 -10.56 9.32
CA THR A 73 17.70 -11.95 9.47
C THR A 73 18.94 -12.83 9.62
N THR A 74 18.89 -13.74 10.59
CA THR A 74 19.94 -14.73 10.84
C THR A 74 19.56 -16.00 10.09
N THR A 75 20.19 -16.23 8.93
CA THR A 75 19.95 -17.45 8.15
C THR A 75 21.02 -18.48 8.48
N ARG A 76 20.64 -19.65 9.00
CA ARG A 76 21.57 -20.77 9.23
C ARG A 76 21.52 -21.73 8.04
N GLY A 77 22.37 -21.50 7.03
CA GLY A 77 22.55 -22.44 5.92
C GLY A 77 23.56 -23.53 6.28
N GLN A 78 23.20 -24.80 6.10
CA GLN A 78 24.16 -25.91 6.13
C GLN A 78 24.49 -26.33 4.70
N TYR A 79 25.72 -26.10 4.28
CA TYR A 79 26.21 -26.49 2.96
C TYR A 79 27.10 -27.73 3.11
N LYS A 80 26.70 -28.84 2.48
CA LYS A 80 27.54 -30.03 2.36
C LYS A 80 28.16 -30.05 0.97
N ALA A 81 29.41 -29.60 0.86
CA ALA A 81 30.19 -29.76 -0.36
C ALA A 81 30.63 -31.22 -0.48
N VAL A 82 30.32 -31.87 -1.60
CA VAL A 82 30.86 -33.17 -1.96
C VAL A 82 31.78 -32.94 -3.15
N CYS A 83 33.08 -33.13 -2.96
CA CYS A 83 34.02 -33.13 -4.08
C CYS A 83 33.75 -34.38 -4.92
N THR A 84 33.43 -34.20 -6.20
CA THR A 84 33.35 -35.28 -7.18
C THR A 84 34.36 -34.99 -8.26
N GLY A 85 35.35 -35.88 -8.41
CA GLY A 85 36.39 -35.80 -9.44
C GLY A 85 37.73 -35.28 -8.93
N GLY A 86 38.52 -36.16 -8.32
CA GLY A 86 39.95 -36.19 -8.59
C GLY A 86 40.17 -37.37 -9.52
N GLU A 87 40.44 -37.14 -10.79
CA GLU A 87 41.10 -38.15 -11.63
C GLU A 87 42.49 -38.36 -11.00
N THR A 88 42.66 -39.53 -10.38
CA THR A 88 43.99 -40.09 -10.14
C THR A 88 44.43 -40.69 -11.47
N ASP A 89 45.14 -39.90 -12.28
CA ASP A 89 46.04 -40.45 -13.29
C ASP A 89 47.23 -41.07 -12.54
N ASP A 90 47.04 -42.30 -12.06
CA ASP A 90 48.14 -43.21 -11.69
C ASP A 90 48.35 -44.18 -12.85
N ASP A 91 49.61 -44.23 -13.30
CA ASP A 91 50.31 -45.12 -14.24
C ASP A 91 50.23 -44.86 -15.77
#